data_AF-A0A6A3IGB7-F1
#
_entry.id   AF-A0A6A3IGB7-F1
#
_cell.length_a   1.000
_cell.length_b   1.000
_cell.length_c   1.000
_cell.angle_alpha   90.00
_cell.angle_beta   90.00
_cell.angle_gamma   90.00
#
_symmetry.space_group_name_H-M   'P 1'
#
loop_
_entity.id
_entity.type
_entity.pdbx_description
1 polymer ?
#
loop_
_entity_poly.entity_id
_entity_poly.type
_entity_poly.pdbx_seq_one_letter_code
_entity_poly.pdbx_strand_id
1 'polypeptide(L)'
;MQTLAKVSVKIGGINRTSRTSVRVEDAEFRFDPEGSFDDLYARAEERAVAALAAFDIRTLRPDTNLYAKPSQGATQQGWVGLTESNWTAIVATVRTNFQRRRKNTGPLCLELFSFAVRENHAGDATRRRATRNRIQQAAEDIDEFLAERPNVQVGVIARTHWEMAQARQPAGTSVAVPETATFRQMQHLDAVGAANPPEDRDEAVFQTIPVRINGSTELQLTFNVQGLRAILGLPSHNAMGSGIFSAFVPPPEPEEDIEDVDHQED
;
A
#
# COMPACT_ATOMS: atom_id res chain seq x y z
N MET A 1 30.77 -34.42 17.04
CA MET A 1 30.00 -33.24 17.48
C MET A 1 28.85 -33.05 16.51
N GLN A 2 27.60 -33.05 16.98
CA GLN A 2 26.44 -32.94 16.10
C GLN A 2 26.41 -31.53 15.45
N THR A 3 26.32 -31.47 14.12
CA THR A 3 26.20 -30.23 13.36
C THR A 3 24.76 -30.10 12.85
N LEU A 4 24.14 -28.97 13.16
CA LEU A 4 22.78 -28.63 12.79
C LEU A 4 22.80 -27.42 11.84
N ALA A 5 21.84 -27.36 10.94
CA ALA A 5 21.49 -26.17 10.20
C ALA A 5 20.09 -25.70 10.63
N LYS A 6 19.89 -24.39 10.68
CA LYS A 6 18.59 -23.77 10.99
C LYS A 6 18.17 -22.86 9.85
N VAL A 7 17.05 -23.15 9.22
CA VAL A 7 16.49 -22.34 8.13
C VAL A 7 15.64 -21.22 8.70
N SER A 8 15.79 -20.03 8.13
CA SER A 8 14.94 -18.87 8.40
C SER A 8 14.55 -18.22 7.09
N VAL A 9 13.26 -18.02 6.88
CA VAL A 9 12.74 -17.37 5.67
C VAL A 9 12.35 -15.93 6.00
N LYS A 10 12.77 -14.99 5.16
CA LYS A 10 12.57 -13.55 5.36
C LYS A 10 11.86 -12.92 4.17
N ILE A 11 10.88 -12.06 4.45
CA ILE A 11 10.22 -11.27 3.41
C ILE A 11 11.00 -9.97 3.16
N GLY A 12 11.44 -9.75 1.93
CA GLY A 12 12.29 -8.65 1.50
C GLY A 12 13.46 -9.16 0.66
N GLY A 13 14.57 -8.42 0.65
CA GLY A 13 15.80 -8.83 -0.02
C GLY A 13 17.00 -8.66 0.90
N ILE A 14 18.11 -9.32 0.54
CA ILE A 14 19.35 -9.32 1.33
C ILE A 14 19.88 -7.91 1.65
N ASN A 15 19.70 -6.95 0.73
CA ASN A 15 20.17 -5.57 0.87
C ASN A 15 19.26 -4.65 1.70
N ARG A 16 18.12 -5.15 2.18
CA ARG A 16 17.15 -4.36 2.97
C ARG A 16 16.85 -5.08 4.28
N THR A 17 16.76 -4.33 5.37
CA THR A 17 16.33 -4.88 6.65
C THR A 17 14.95 -5.51 6.50
N SER A 18 14.89 -6.85 6.52
CA SER A 18 13.62 -7.56 6.48
C SER A 18 12.92 -7.38 7.83
N ARG A 19 11.69 -6.88 7.78
CA ARG A 19 10.85 -6.68 8.97
C ARG A 19 9.90 -7.84 9.25
N THR A 20 9.84 -8.82 8.35
CA THR A 20 8.89 -9.94 8.44
C THR A 20 9.64 -11.24 8.23
N SER A 21 9.58 -12.12 9.22
CA SER A 21 10.10 -13.49 9.13
C SER A 21 8.92 -14.44 8.98
N VAL A 22 9.07 -15.42 8.10
CA VAL A 22 8.08 -16.48 7.90
C VAL A 22 8.41 -17.61 8.86
N ARG A 23 7.38 -18.17 9.50
CA ARG A 23 7.54 -19.33 10.39
C ARG A 23 7.91 -20.55 9.54
N VAL A 24 9.01 -21.20 9.89
CA VAL A 24 9.47 -22.44 9.25
C VAL A 24 9.22 -23.58 10.23
N GLU A 25 8.39 -24.54 9.86
CA GLU A 25 8.22 -25.79 10.61
C GLU A 25 9.46 -26.68 10.44
N ASP A 26 9.86 -27.37 11.50
CA ASP A 26 11.07 -28.20 11.55
C ASP A 26 12.32 -27.52 10.96
N ALA A 27 12.48 -26.25 11.33
CA ALA A 27 13.53 -25.36 10.85
C ALA A 27 14.95 -25.90 11.07
N GLU A 28 15.15 -26.76 12.06
CA GLU A 28 16.45 -27.33 12.43
C GLU A 28 16.60 -28.75 11.89
N PHE A 29 17.71 -29.02 11.20
CA PHE A 29 18.01 -30.35 10.67
C PHE A 29 19.49 -30.68 10.77
N ARG A 30 19.81 -31.98 10.82
CA ARG A 30 21.18 -32.49 10.81
C ARG A 30 21.72 -32.51 9.37
N PHE A 31 22.96 -32.10 9.19
CA PHE A 31 23.67 -32.21 7.93
C PHE A 31 25.13 -32.63 8.17
N ASP A 32 25.74 -33.19 7.13
CA ASP A 32 27.15 -33.54 7.13
C ASP A 32 27.99 -32.34 6.65
N PRO A 33 28.85 -31.76 7.49
CA PRO A 33 29.72 -30.64 7.09
C PRO A 33 30.81 -31.03 6.08
N GLU A 34 31.04 -32.32 5.83
CA GLU A 34 31.97 -32.84 4.81
C GLU A 34 31.22 -33.44 3.60
N GLY A 35 29.88 -33.42 3.62
CA GLY A 35 29.02 -33.93 2.56
C GLY A 35 28.88 -32.98 1.36
N SER A 36 27.82 -33.17 0.57
CA SER A 36 27.57 -32.31 -0.60
C SER A 36 26.87 -31.00 -0.21
N PHE A 37 27.23 -29.91 -0.90
CA PHE A 37 26.47 -28.66 -0.84
C PHE A 37 25.03 -28.85 -1.31
N ASP A 38 24.82 -29.68 -2.34
CA ASP A 38 23.49 -29.91 -2.91
C ASP A 38 22.55 -30.56 -1.90
N ASP A 39 23.05 -31.47 -1.06
CA ASP A 39 22.25 -32.11 -0.01
C ASP A 39 21.83 -31.11 1.06
N LEU A 40 22.75 -30.22 1.46
CA LEU A 40 22.47 -29.13 2.40
C LEU A 40 21.44 -28.15 1.80
N TYR A 41 21.66 -27.76 0.55
CA TYR A 41 20.80 -26.84 -0.18
C TYR A 41 19.40 -27.41 -0.35
N ALA A 42 19.27 -28.64 -0.85
CA ALA A 42 17.97 -29.30 -1.08
C ALA A 42 17.13 -29.38 0.20
N ARG A 43 17.74 -29.77 1.33
CA ARG A 43 17.04 -29.85 2.62
C ARG A 43 16.60 -28.48 3.15
N ALA A 44 17.42 -27.45 2.93
CA ALA A 44 17.08 -26.09 3.32
C ALA A 44 16.00 -25.49 2.41
N GLU A 45 16.09 -25.77 1.12
CA GLU A 45 15.17 -25.32 0.08
C GLU A 45 13.78 -25.93 0.26
N GLU A 46 13.70 -27.24 0.50
CA GLU A 46 12.45 -27.95 0.81
C GLU A 46 11.68 -27.27 1.95
N ARG A 47 12.37 -26.93 3.04
CA ARG A 47 11.80 -26.21 4.19
C ARG A 47 11.39 -24.79 3.86
N ALA A 48 12.21 -24.07 3.07
CA ALA A 48 11.90 -22.71 2.67
C ALA A 48 10.65 -22.66 1.77
N VAL A 49 10.55 -23.59 0.82
CA VAL A 49 9.38 -23.73 -0.08
C VAL A 49 8.14 -24.11 0.72
N ALA A 50 8.23 -25.10 1.61
CA ALA A 50 7.11 -25.50 2.46
C ALA A 50 6.62 -24.33 3.34
N ALA A 51 7.53 -23.58 3.95
CA ALA A 51 7.21 -22.42 4.77
C ALA A 51 6.52 -21.29 3.98
N LEU A 52 6.94 -21.06 2.73
CA LEU A 52 6.31 -20.06 1.86
C LEU A 52 4.97 -20.53 1.32
N ALA A 53 4.79 -21.84 1.08
CA ALA A 53 3.51 -22.41 0.67
C ALA A 53 2.46 -22.32 1.80
N ALA A 54 2.90 -22.49 3.06
CA ALA A 54 2.06 -22.33 4.24
C ALA A 54 1.85 -20.86 4.67
N PHE A 55 2.47 -19.90 3.97
CA PHE A 55 2.35 -18.48 4.30
C PHE A 55 1.11 -17.88 3.62
N ASP A 56 0.24 -17.23 4.40
CA ASP A 56 -1.06 -16.71 3.93
C ASP A 56 -0.97 -15.69 2.78
N ILE A 57 0.22 -15.10 2.56
CA ILE A 57 0.44 -14.09 1.53
C ILE A 57 1.20 -14.71 0.38
N ARG A 58 0.70 -14.53 -0.84
CA ARG A 58 1.39 -14.97 -2.05
C ARG A 58 2.75 -14.29 -2.20
N THR A 59 3.80 -15.10 -2.33
CA THR A 59 5.19 -14.67 -2.42
C THR A 59 5.87 -15.19 -3.67
N LEU A 60 6.85 -14.44 -4.16
CA LEU A 60 7.79 -14.83 -5.20
C LEU A 60 9.19 -14.92 -4.61
N ARG A 61 10.01 -15.83 -5.13
CA ARG A 61 11.44 -15.91 -4.83
C ARG A 61 12.26 -15.51 -6.04
N PRO A 62 12.59 -14.23 -6.20
CA PRO A 62 13.47 -13.78 -7.28
C PRO A 62 14.92 -14.23 -7.06
N ASP A 63 15.27 -14.58 -5.82
CA ASP A 63 16.58 -15.06 -5.43
C ASP A 63 16.43 -16.40 -4.69
N THR A 64 17.01 -17.45 -5.27
CA THR A 64 17.01 -18.80 -4.72
C THR A 64 18.22 -19.07 -3.84
N ASN A 65 19.17 -18.14 -3.74
CA ASN A 65 20.38 -18.33 -2.94
C ASN A 65 20.06 -18.52 -1.44
N LEU A 66 20.89 -19.32 -0.79
CA LEU A 66 20.92 -19.46 0.67
C LEU A 66 22.03 -18.58 1.24
N TYR A 67 21.71 -17.82 2.27
CA TYR A 67 22.66 -16.94 2.95
C TYR A 67 23.02 -17.49 4.31
N ALA A 68 24.30 -17.54 4.64
CA ALA A 68 24.77 -17.91 5.96
C ALA A 68 25.22 -16.68 6.75
N LYS A 69 24.98 -16.73 8.07
CA LYS A 69 25.50 -15.75 9.02
C LYS A 69 26.86 -16.21 9.56
N PRO A 70 28.00 -15.58 9.18
CA PRO A 70 29.33 -16.10 9.53
C PRO A 70 29.68 -15.92 11.02
N SER A 71 29.09 -14.92 11.68
CA SER A 71 29.29 -14.61 13.09
C SER A 71 28.03 -14.05 13.73
N GLN A 72 27.85 -14.21 15.04
CA GLN A 72 26.61 -13.80 15.73
C GLN A 72 26.36 -12.29 15.69
N GLY A 73 27.40 -11.47 15.61
CA GLY A 73 27.30 -10.01 15.48
C GLY A 73 27.16 -9.51 14.04
N ALA A 74 27.22 -10.40 13.03
CA ALA A 74 27.11 -9.99 11.64
C ALA A 74 25.70 -9.44 11.35
N THR A 75 25.65 -8.19 10.89
CA THR A 75 24.44 -7.58 10.34
C THR A 75 24.08 -8.26 9.02
N GLN A 76 22.85 -8.07 8.55
CA GLN A 76 22.34 -8.70 7.31
C GLN A 76 23.22 -8.41 6.08
N GLN A 77 23.86 -7.23 6.02
CA GLN A 77 24.81 -6.87 4.97
C GLN A 77 26.10 -7.71 4.99
N GLY A 78 26.45 -8.28 6.14
CA GLY A 78 27.62 -9.16 6.31
C GLY A 78 27.28 -10.64 6.16
N TRP A 79 26.06 -10.99 5.73
CA TRP A 79 25.71 -12.37 5.42
C TRP A 79 26.24 -12.78 4.06
N VAL A 80 26.68 -14.03 3.94
CA VAL A 80 27.38 -14.52 2.74
C VAL A 80 26.48 -15.50 2.02
N GLY A 81 26.25 -15.26 0.72
CA GLY A 81 25.58 -16.22 -0.16
C GLY A 81 26.42 -17.48 -0.29
N LEU A 82 25.82 -18.63 0.03
CA LEU A 82 26.48 -19.92 -0.04
C LEU A 82 26.53 -20.43 -1.48
N THR A 83 27.68 -20.93 -1.85
CA THR A 83 27.94 -21.64 -3.10
C THR A 83 28.68 -22.93 -2.80
N GLU A 84 28.69 -23.87 -3.75
CA GLU A 84 29.47 -25.11 -3.66
C GLU A 84 30.96 -24.83 -3.38
N SER A 85 31.50 -23.72 -3.89
CA SER A 85 32.90 -23.34 -3.71
C SER A 85 33.23 -22.71 -2.36
N ASN A 86 32.25 -22.15 -1.63
CA ASN A 86 32.53 -21.38 -0.41
C ASN A 86 31.94 -21.96 0.88
N TRP A 87 30.97 -22.86 0.80
CA TRP A 87 30.17 -23.25 1.96
C TRP A 87 31.00 -23.95 3.06
N THR A 88 31.95 -24.80 2.69
CA THR A 88 32.86 -25.48 3.64
C THR A 88 33.70 -24.49 4.44
N ALA A 89 34.21 -23.44 3.78
CA ALA A 89 34.98 -22.37 4.44
C ALA A 89 34.10 -21.56 5.42
N ILE A 90 32.84 -21.32 5.06
CA ILE A 90 31.88 -20.67 5.95
C ILE A 90 31.56 -21.57 7.15
N VAL A 91 31.31 -22.86 6.94
CA VAL A 91 31.09 -23.84 8.03
C VAL A 91 32.29 -23.90 8.97
N ALA A 92 33.52 -23.91 8.43
CA ALA A 92 34.74 -23.87 9.22
C ALA A 92 34.87 -22.56 10.04
N THR A 93 34.48 -21.43 9.46
CA THR A 93 34.45 -20.14 10.15
C THR A 93 33.45 -20.14 11.31
N VAL A 94 32.22 -20.64 11.07
CA VAL A 94 31.17 -20.76 12.08
C VAL A 94 31.61 -21.73 13.19
N ARG A 95 32.25 -22.85 12.85
CA ARG A 95 32.84 -23.81 13.80
C ARG A 95 33.92 -23.17 14.68
N THR A 96 34.85 -22.43 14.08
CA THR A 96 35.91 -21.71 14.80
C THR A 96 35.32 -20.69 15.77
N ASN A 97 34.33 -19.93 15.31
CA ASN A 97 33.62 -18.94 16.13
C ASN A 97 32.82 -19.57 17.27
N PHE A 98 32.30 -20.79 17.07
CA PHE A 98 31.62 -21.56 18.10
C PHE A 98 32.60 -22.06 19.17
N GLN A 99 33.73 -22.65 18.77
CA GLN A 99 34.76 -23.17 19.69
C GLN A 99 35.39 -22.10 20.58
N ARG A 100 35.51 -20.85 20.08
CA ARG A 100 36.00 -19.72 20.88
C ARG A 100 35.07 -19.33 22.04
N ARG A 101 33.83 -19.83 22.08
CA ARG A 101 32.86 -19.49 23.13
C ARG A 101 33.04 -20.39 24.34
N ARG A 102 33.50 -19.81 25.44
CA ARG A 102 33.74 -20.50 26.72
C ARG A 102 32.48 -21.07 27.43
N LYS A 103 31.26 -20.77 26.97
CA LYS A 103 30.00 -21.10 27.66
C LYS A 103 28.98 -21.93 26.85
N ASN A 104 29.33 -22.44 25.67
CA ASN A 104 28.36 -23.17 24.85
C ASN A 104 28.52 -24.70 25.01
N THR A 105 27.49 -25.35 25.56
CA THR A 105 27.35 -26.82 25.69
C THR A 105 26.44 -27.45 24.62
N GLY A 106 25.83 -26.65 23.72
CA GLY A 106 24.93 -27.12 22.67
C GLY A 106 25.62 -27.62 21.38
N PRO A 107 24.86 -28.15 20.41
CA PRO A 107 25.37 -28.49 19.09
C PRO A 107 25.78 -27.25 18.29
N LEU A 108 26.69 -27.42 17.31
CA LEU A 108 27.02 -26.37 16.35
C LEU A 108 25.81 -26.13 15.45
N CYS A 109 25.32 -24.90 15.35
CA CYS A 109 24.18 -24.54 14.52
C CYS A 109 24.58 -23.50 13.46
N LEU A 110 24.40 -23.84 12.19
CA LEU A 110 24.57 -22.97 11.03
C LEU A 110 23.24 -22.27 10.73
N GLU A 111 23.18 -20.95 10.89
CA GLU A 111 21.99 -20.17 10.54
C GLU A 111 21.96 -19.90 9.03
N LEU A 112 20.94 -20.43 8.36
CA LEU A 112 20.66 -20.29 6.93
C LEU A 112 19.45 -19.38 6.71
N PHE A 113 19.58 -18.45 5.77
CA PHE A 113 18.55 -17.47 5.46
C PHE A 113 18.17 -17.55 3.98
N SER A 114 16.87 -17.59 3.72
CA SER A 114 16.27 -17.49 2.40
C SER A 114 15.38 -16.25 2.32
N PHE A 115 15.29 -15.63 1.15
CA PHE A 115 14.52 -14.41 0.93
C PHE A 115 13.39 -14.63 -0.08
N ALA A 116 12.24 -14.03 0.20
CA ALA A 116 11.10 -13.97 -0.70
C ALA A 116 10.52 -12.54 -0.71
N VAL A 117 9.87 -12.14 -1.79
CA VAL A 117 9.12 -10.89 -1.87
C VAL A 117 7.64 -11.18 -1.99
N ARG A 118 6.77 -10.32 -1.45
CA ARG A 118 5.33 -10.45 -1.71
C ARG A 118 5.07 -10.25 -3.19
N GLU A 119 4.17 -11.02 -3.78
CA GLU A 119 3.86 -10.92 -5.21
C GLU A 119 3.32 -9.52 -5.57
N ASN A 120 2.54 -8.90 -4.67
CA ASN A 120 2.10 -7.51 -4.82
C ASN A 120 3.27 -6.50 -4.91
N HIS A 121 4.45 -6.84 -4.37
CA HIS A 121 5.66 -6.02 -4.49
C HIS A 121 6.48 -6.30 -5.76
N ALA A 122 6.20 -7.36 -6.51
CA ALA A 122 6.87 -7.55 -7.81
C ALA A 122 6.32 -6.57 -8.87
N GLY A 123 5.03 -6.20 -8.78
CA GLY A 123 4.44 -5.11 -9.58
C GLY A 123 4.61 -3.70 -8.98
N ASP A 124 4.86 -3.59 -7.67
CA ASP A 124 4.98 -2.32 -6.94
C ASP A 124 6.45 -1.87 -6.77
N ALA A 125 7.44 -2.74 -7.00
CA ALA A 125 8.86 -2.36 -7.03
C ALA A 125 9.19 -1.37 -8.16
N THR A 126 8.33 -1.27 -9.17
CA THR A 126 8.41 -0.34 -10.30
C THR A 126 7.54 0.90 -10.12
N ARG A 127 6.54 0.87 -9.22
CA ARG A 127 5.72 2.05 -8.93
C ARG A 127 6.43 2.93 -7.91
N ARG A 128 6.87 4.08 -8.40
CA ARG A 128 7.62 5.06 -7.63
C ARG A 128 6.66 6.06 -6.97
N ARG A 129 7.13 6.79 -5.95
CA ARG A 129 6.32 7.84 -5.31
C ARG A 129 6.09 9.02 -6.27
N ALA A 130 4.86 9.52 -6.36
CA ALA A 130 4.54 10.78 -7.02
C ALA A 130 5.03 11.96 -6.16
N THR A 131 6.31 12.32 -6.31
CA THR A 131 6.89 13.53 -5.70
C THR A 131 6.60 14.74 -6.57
N ARG A 132 6.66 15.96 -6.00
CA ARG A 132 6.39 17.21 -6.73
C ARG A 132 7.14 17.29 -8.08
N ASN A 133 8.45 17.05 -8.09
CA ASN A 133 9.25 17.10 -9.33
C ASN A 133 8.80 16.09 -10.39
N ARG A 134 8.23 14.95 -9.98
CA ARG A 134 7.81 13.88 -10.90
C ARG A 134 6.39 14.09 -11.40
N ILE A 135 5.54 14.71 -10.60
CA ILE A 135 4.25 15.22 -11.06
C ILE A 135 4.49 16.32 -12.09
N GLN A 136 5.44 17.22 -11.85
CA GLN A 136 5.83 18.25 -12.82
C GLN A 136 6.33 17.65 -14.13
N GLN A 137 7.27 16.71 -14.09
CA GLN A 137 7.74 16.02 -15.30
C GLN A 137 6.60 15.29 -16.01
N ALA A 138 5.76 14.58 -15.27
CA ALA A 138 4.61 13.88 -15.86
C ALA A 138 3.62 14.85 -16.52
N ALA A 139 3.42 16.04 -15.96
CA ALA A 139 2.59 17.08 -16.56
C ALA A 139 3.18 17.56 -17.90
N GLU A 140 4.50 17.79 -17.95
CA GLU A 140 5.21 18.18 -19.18
C GLU A 140 5.10 17.08 -20.25
N ASP A 141 5.35 15.83 -19.89
CA ASP A 141 5.26 14.69 -20.80
C ASP A 141 3.81 14.50 -21.33
N ILE A 142 2.81 14.76 -20.48
CA ILE A 142 1.38 14.71 -20.86
C ILE A 142 1.02 15.88 -21.77
N ASP A 143 1.53 17.09 -21.52
CA ASP A 143 1.29 18.25 -22.39
C ASP A 143 1.86 18.03 -23.79
N GLU A 144 3.08 17.47 -23.89
CA GLU A 144 3.66 17.06 -25.17
C GLU A 144 2.78 16.02 -25.87
N PHE A 145 2.34 14.98 -25.15
CA PHE A 145 1.46 13.94 -25.67
C PHE A 145 0.12 14.48 -26.20
N LEU A 146 -0.47 15.47 -25.52
CA LEU A 146 -1.74 16.10 -25.89
C LEU A 146 -1.56 17.09 -27.04
N ALA A 147 -0.43 17.79 -27.13
CA ALA A 147 -0.11 18.67 -28.25
C ALA A 147 -0.07 17.90 -29.58
N GLU A 148 0.43 16.66 -29.57
CA GLU A 148 0.40 15.76 -30.73
C GLU A 148 -0.98 15.19 -31.04
N ARG A 149 -1.93 15.24 -30.10
CA ARG A 149 -3.25 14.58 -30.18
C ARG A 149 -4.38 15.55 -29.83
N PRO A 150 -4.71 16.50 -30.73
CA PRO A 150 -5.73 17.52 -30.47
C PRO A 150 -7.15 16.97 -30.31
N ASN A 151 -7.38 15.70 -30.68
CA ASN A 151 -8.64 15.00 -30.51
C ASN A 151 -8.87 14.46 -29.08
N VAL A 152 -7.84 14.45 -28.23
CA VAL A 152 -7.94 13.96 -26.85
C VAL A 152 -8.18 15.16 -25.92
N GLN A 153 -9.41 15.31 -25.44
CA GLN A 153 -9.76 16.32 -24.44
C GLN A 153 -9.85 15.66 -23.06
N VAL A 154 -9.12 16.22 -22.09
CA VAL A 154 -9.11 15.75 -20.70
C VAL A 154 -9.33 16.95 -19.79
N GLY A 155 -10.34 16.87 -18.93
CA GLY A 155 -10.61 17.92 -17.95
C GLY A 155 -9.63 17.90 -16.78
N VAL A 156 -9.72 18.90 -15.91
CA VAL A 156 -8.74 19.14 -14.85
C VAL A 156 -8.66 17.98 -13.86
N ILE A 157 -9.79 17.38 -13.48
CA ILE A 157 -9.84 16.29 -12.50
C ILE A 157 -9.17 15.03 -13.08
N ALA A 158 -9.55 14.64 -14.28
CA ALA A 158 -8.97 13.50 -14.98
C ALA A 158 -7.48 13.73 -15.27
N ARG A 159 -7.10 14.95 -15.65
CA ARG A 159 -5.69 15.33 -15.89
C ARG A 159 -4.84 15.21 -14.62
N THR A 160 -5.31 15.75 -13.50
CA THR A 160 -4.58 15.68 -12.23
C THR A 160 -4.32 14.24 -11.80
N HIS A 161 -5.31 13.36 -11.97
CA HIS A 161 -5.14 11.94 -11.70
C HIS A 161 -4.17 11.27 -12.67
N TRP A 162 -4.22 11.62 -13.96
CA TRP A 162 -3.31 11.10 -14.95
C TRP A 162 -1.86 11.48 -14.65
N GLU A 163 -1.59 12.75 -14.33
CA GLU A 163 -0.28 13.23 -13.90
C GLU A 163 0.22 12.44 -12.68
N MET A 164 -0.64 12.22 -11.68
CA MET A 164 -0.30 11.40 -10.51
C MET A 164 -0.03 9.93 -10.85
N ALA A 165 -0.82 9.33 -11.73
CA ALA A 165 -0.66 7.95 -12.15
C ALA A 165 0.62 7.77 -12.98
N GLN A 166 0.91 8.70 -13.88
CA GLN A 166 2.10 8.72 -14.72
C GLN A 166 3.36 9.00 -13.89
N ALA A 167 3.30 9.93 -12.93
CA ALA A 167 4.39 10.17 -11.99
C ALA A 167 4.73 8.94 -11.14
N ARG A 168 3.80 7.99 -10.98
CA ARG A 168 4.08 6.73 -10.27
C ARG A 168 4.77 5.69 -11.15
N GLN A 169 4.78 5.84 -12.47
CA GLN A 169 5.40 4.87 -13.36
C GLN A 169 6.95 4.88 -13.27
N PRO A 170 7.62 3.81 -13.72
CA PRO A 170 9.06 3.80 -13.97
C PRO A 170 9.51 4.92 -14.92
N ALA A 171 10.78 5.31 -14.85
CA ALA A 171 11.36 6.23 -15.85
C ALA A 171 11.35 5.57 -17.23
N GLY A 172 11.05 6.37 -18.26
CA GLY A 172 10.98 5.90 -19.65
C GLY A 172 9.67 5.21 -20.03
N THR A 173 8.67 5.21 -19.14
CA THR A 173 7.33 4.70 -19.48
C THR A 173 6.65 5.67 -20.43
N SER A 174 6.25 5.19 -21.61
CA SER A 174 5.51 6.00 -22.58
C SER A 174 4.20 6.52 -21.99
N VAL A 175 3.88 7.78 -22.29
CA VAL A 175 2.62 8.40 -21.89
C VAL A 175 1.51 7.82 -22.76
N ALA A 176 0.43 7.35 -22.12
CA ALA A 176 -0.79 6.90 -22.78
C ALA A 176 -2.00 7.32 -21.94
N VAL A 177 -3.14 7.53 -22.62
CA VAL A 177 -4.40 7.86 -21.96
C VAL A 177 -4.81 6.66 -21.08
N PRO A 178 -5.05 6.85 -19.77
CA PRO A 178 -5.41 5.74 -18.90
C PRO A 178 -6.79 5.15 -19.26
N GLU A 179 -6.90 3.83 -19.33
CA GLU A 179 -8.18 3.15 -19.59
C GLU A 179 -8.90 2.70 -18.31
N THR A 180 -8.44 3.15 -17.14
CA THR A 180 -8.95 2.69 -15.86
C THR A 180 -10.37 3.22 -15.57
N ALA A 181 -11.15 2.44 -14.82
CA ALA A 181 -12.49 2.85 -14.40
C ALA A 181 -12.47 4.20 -13.64
N THR A 182 -11.47 4.41 -12.78
CA THR A 182 -11.27 5.67 -12.05
C THR A 182 -11.02 6.85 -12.99
N PHE A 183 -10.23 6.68 -14.05
CA PHE A 183 -10.00 7.75 -15.02
C PHE A 183 -11.27 8.10 -15.80
N ARG A 184 -12.07 7.11 -16.20
CA ARG A 184 -13.39 7.34 -16.81
C ARG A 184 -14.35 8.06 -15.88
N GLN A 185 -14.36 7.70 -14.59
CA GLN A 185 -15.16 8.39 -13.59
C GLN A 185 -14.74 9.87 -13.45
N MET A 186 -13.44 10.16 -13.46
CA MET A 186 -12.95 11.53 -13.37
C MET A 186 -13.26 12.34 -14.63
N GLN A 187 -13.18 11.73 -15.82
CA GLN A 187 -13.66 12.36 -17.05
C GLN A 187 -15.15 12.66 -16.99
N HIS A 188 -15.95 11.76 -16.40
CA HIS A 188 -17.36 12.00 -16.18
C HIS A 188 -17.59 13.18 -15.22
N LEU A 189 -16.84 13.29 -14.12
CA LEU A 189 -16.91 14.43 -13.20
C LEU A 189 -16.52 15.75 -13.88
N ASP A 190 -15.48 15.73 -14.71
CA ASP A 190 -15.10 16.89 -15.53
C ASP A 190 -16.25 17.30 -16.47
N ALA A 191 -16.90 16.34 -17.13
CA ALA A 191 -18.04 16.61 -18.01
C ALA A 191 -19.26 17.16 -17.24
N VAL A 192 -19.56 16.62 -16.06
CA VAL A 192 -20.65 17.11 -15.19
C VAL A 192 -20.34 18.53 -14.68
N GLY A 193 -19.10 18.81 -14.30
CA GLY A 193 -18.66 20.14 -13.88
C GLY A 193 -18.67 21.17 -15.01
N ALA A 194 -18.38 20.75 -16.24
CA ALA A 194 -18.50 21.61 -17.43
C ALA A 194 -19.96 21.86 -17.83
N ALA A 195 -20.85 20.88 -17.65
CA ALA A 195 -22.28 21.00 -17.95
C ALA A 195 -23.05 21.78 -16.88
N ASN A 196 -22.59 21.71 -15.62
CA ASN A 196 -23.08 22.51 -14.51
C ASN A 196 -21.91 23.38 -14.01
N PRO A 197 -21.47 24.39 -14.79
CA PRO A 197 -20.55 25.36 -14.25
C PRO A 197 -21.20 25.91 -12.97
N PRO A 198 -20.41 26.19 -11.91
CA PRO A 198 -20.98 26.87 -10.77
C PRO A 198 -21.65 28.13 -11.33
N GLU A 199 -22.99 28.18 -11.31
CA GLU A 199 -23.71 29.45 -11.40
C GLU A 199 -22.97 30.36 -10.45
N ASP A 200 -22.62 31.58 -10.88
CA ASP A 200 -22.00 32.57 -10.01
C ASP A 200 -22.81 32.60 -8.72
N ARG A 201 -22.33 31.85 -7.72
CA ARG A 201 -23.04 31.54 -6.48
C ARG A 201 -22.96 32.75 -5.55
N ASP A 202 -22.66 33.90 -6.12
CA ASP A 202 -22.47 35.23 -5.55
C ASP A 202 -23.70 36.11 -5.77
N GLU A 203 -24.84 35.58 -6.22
CA GLU A 203 -26.10 36.24 -5.89
C GLU A 203 -26.28 36.16 -4.37
N ALA A 204 -26.06 37.31 -3.72
CA ALA A 204 -26.29 37.50 -2.32
C ALA A 204 -27.75 37.15 -1.98
N VAL A 205 -27.98 35.90 -1.59
CA VAL A 205 -29.30 35.45 -1.12
C VAL A 205 -29.56 36.13 0.21
N PHE A 206 -30.46 37.10 0.21
CA PHE A 206 -30.94 37.76 1.42
C PHE A 206 -32.20 37.03 1.91
N GLN A 207 -32.21 36.62 3.17
CA GLN A 207 -33.38 36.03 3.81
C GLN A 207 -33.74 36.78 5.08
N THR A 208 -35.04 36.99 5.27
CA THR A 208 -35.60 37.58 6.48
C THR A 208 -35.91 36.47 7.48
N ILE A 209 -35.37 36.60 8.69
CA ILE A 209 -35.55 35.63 9.76
C ILE A 209 -36.09 36.37 10.99
N PRO A 210 -37.08 35.82 11.70
CA PRO A 210 -37.52 36.36 12.99
C PRO A 210 -36.40 36.16 14.02
N VAL A 211 -35.97 37.26 14.66
CA VAL A 211 -34.94 37.26 15.70
C VAL A 211 -35.51 37.85 16.97
N ARG A 212 -35.25 37.19 18.10
CA ARG A 212 -35.65 37.63 19.43
C ARG A 212 -34.42 38.00 20.25
N ILE A 213 -34.26 39.28 20.58
CA ILE A 213 -33.15 39.77 21.39
C ILE A 213 -33.65 40.02 22.81
N ASN A 214 -33.00 39.41 23.81
CA ASN A 214 -33.25 39.61 25.24
C ASN A 214 -34.73 39.45 25.67
N GLY A 215 -35.45 38.51 25.06
CA GLY A 215 -36.86 38.24 25.40
C GLY A 215 -37.89 39.23 24.85
N SER A 216 -37.47 40.21 24.04
CA SER A 216 -38.33 41.21 23.38
C SER A 216 -39.29 40.58 22.36
N THR A 217 -40.20 41.36 21.76
CA THR A 217 -41.04 40.89 20.64
C THR A 217 -40.18 40.51 19.43
N GLU A 218 -40.61 39.52 18.64
CA GLU A 218 -39.89 39.09 17.43
C GLU A 218 -39.70 40.25 16.45
N LEU A 219 -38.45 40.44 16.02
CA LEU A 219 -38.07 41.41 15.01
C LEU A 219 -37.72 40.68 13.71
N GLN A 220 -38.27 41.13 12.58
CA GLN A 220 -37.94 40.59 11.27
C GLN A 220 -36.65 41.26 10.76
N LEU A 221 -35.56 40.51 10.67
CA LEU A 221 -34.27 41.01 10.21
C LEU A 221 -33.82 40.28 8.94
N THR A 222 -33.33 41.05 7.96
CA THR A 222 -32.84 40.50 6.68
C THR A 222 -31.33 40.36 6.72
N PHE A 223 -30.84 39.15 6.46
CA PHE A 223 -29.41 38.83 6.47
C PHE A 223 -28.94 38.31 5.13
N ASN A 224 -27.70 38.63 4.77
CA ASN A 224 -26.99 37.92 3.71
C ASN A 224 -26.65 36.50 4.21
N VAL A 225 -27.18 35.49 3.54
CA VAL A 225 -27.04 34.08 3.96
C VAL A 225 -25.58 33.62 3.90
N GLN A 226 -24.79 34.08 2.93
CA GLN A 226 -23.38 33.71 2.81
C GLN A 226 -22.54 34.32 3.93
N GLY A 227 -22.76 35.59 4.24
CA GLY A 227 -22.08 36.27 5.35
C GLY A 227 -22.40 35.61 6.69
N LEU A 228 -23.67 35.27 6.92
CA LEU A 228 -24.08 34.55 8.13
C LEU A 228 -23.44 33.15 8.22
N ARG A 229 -23.40 32.41 7.11
CA ARG A 229 -22.72 31.10 7.05
C ARG A 229 -21.23 31.20 7.35
N ALA A 230 -20.54 32.20 6.80
CA ALA A 230 -19.12 32.41 7.06
C ALA A 230 -18.84 32.69 8.54
N ILE A 231 -19.67 33.51 9.19
CA ILE A 231 -19.57 33.79 10.64
C ILE A 231 -19.81 32.51 11.46
N LEU A 232 -20.75 31.67 11.04
CA LEU A 232 -21.10 30.42 11.72
C LEU A 232 -20.18 29.23 11.34
N GLY A 233 -19.22 29.42 10.44
CA GLY A 233 -18.34 28.35 9.94
C GLY A 233 -19.06 27.30 9.09
N LEU A 234 -20.22 27.63 8.52
CA LEU A 234 -20.99 26.73 7.67
C LEU A 234 -20.50 26.78 6.21
N PRO A 235 -20.65 25.68 5.44
CA PRO A 235 -20.31 25.66 4.02
C PRO A 235 -21.04 26.74 3.24
N SER A 236 -20.37 27.37 2.26
CA SER A 236 -20.94 28.43 1.42
C SER A 236 -22.13 27.96 0.58
N HIS A 237 -22.28 26.65 0.36
CA HIS A 237 -23.34 26.03 -0.42
C HIS A 237 -24.34 25.27 0.48
N ASN A 238 -25.59 25.15 0.02
CA ASN A 238 -26.57 24.28 0.67
C ASN A 238 -26.21 22.81 0.37
N ALA A 239 -25.80 22.05 1.39
CA ALA A 239 -25.40 20.64 1.25
C ALA A 239 -26.56 19.72 0.83
N MET A 240 -27.81 20.11 1.13
CA MET A 240 -29.02 19.34 0.83
C MET A 240 -29.79 19.88 -0.38
N GLY A 241 -29.55 21.14 -0.77
CA GLY A 241 -30.32 21.83 -1.80
C GLY A 241 -29.81 21.68 -3.22
N SER A 242 -28.58 21.20 -3.43
CA SER A 242 -28.00 21.02 -4.76
C SER A 242 -27.29 19.67 -4.88
N GLY A 243 -27.68 18.88 -5.87
CA GLY A 243 -27.14 17.54 -6.16
C GLY A 243 -28.21 16.44 -6.05
N ILE A 244 -27.78 15.18 -6.12
CA ILE A 244 -28.61 13.95 -6.07
C ILE A 244 -29.59 13.84 -4.89
N PHE A 245 -29.46 14.67 -3.85
CA PHE A 245 -30.34 14.69 -2.68
C PHE A 245 -31.43 15.76 -2.71
N SER A 246 -31.48 16.62 -3.75
CA SER A 246 -32.48 17.70 -3.84
C SER A 246 -33.92 17.19 -3.93
N ALA A 247 -34.11 15.94 -4.38
CA ALA A 247 -35.42 15.28 -4.49
C ALA A 247 -35.62 14.17 -3.42
N PHE A 248 -34.71 14.03 -2.47
CA PHE A 248 -34.85 13.00 -1.43
C PHE A 248 -35.93 13.44 -0.43
N VAL A 249 -37.10 12.81 -0.53
CA VAL A 249 -38.14 12.84 0.50
C VAL A 249 -38.00 11.53 1.27
N PRO A 250 -37.60 11.57 2.55
CA PRO A 250 -37.61 10.36 3.38
C PRO A 250 -39.01 9.74 3.33
N PRO A 251 -39.13 8.41 3.17
CA PRO A 251 -40.43 7.76 3.36
C PRO A 251 -40.94 8.09 4.77
N PRO A 252 -42.26 8.27 4.94
CA PRO A 252 -42.84 8.52 6.25
C PRO A 252 -42.46 7.39 7.20
N GLU A 253 -42.13 7.74 8.45
CA GLU A 253 -41.91 6.75 9.49
C GLU A 253 -43.20 5.91 9.65
N PRO A 254 -43.09 4.57 9.75
CA PRO A 254 -44.26 3.73 9.93
C PRO A 254 -44.98 4.11 11.24
N GLU A 255 -46.30 4.30 11.15
CA GLU A 255 -47.13 4.68 12.31
C GLU A 255 -47.34 3.53 13.30
N GLU A 256 -47.13 2.30 12.85
CA GLU A 256 -47.29 1.09 13.63
C GLU A 256 -45.92 0.42 13.84
N ASP A 257 -45.70 -0.06 15.07
CA ASP A 257 -44.50 -0.81 15.42
C ASP A 257 -44.50 -2.11 14.63
N ILE A 258 -43.46 -2.33 13.82
CA ILE A 258 -43.36 -3.53 12.98
C ILE A 258 -42.80 -4.63 13.88
N GLU A 259 -43.60 -5.65 14.18
CA GLU A 259 -43.13 -6.82 14.93
C GLU A 259 -41.95 -7.48 14.19
N ASP A 260 -40.83 -7.67 14.89
CA ASP A 260 -39.62 -8.31 14.37
C ASP A 260 -39.85 -9.83 14.21
N VAL A 261 -40.50 -10.19 13.11
CA VAL A 261 -40.79 -11.60 12.74
C VAL A 261 -39.54 -12.37 12.32
N ASP A 262 -38.45 -11.68 11.95
CA ASP A 262 -37.22 -12.31 11.47
C ASP A 262 -36.30 -12.81 12.60
N HIS A 263 -36.58 -12.42 13.85
CA HIS A 263 -35.84 -12.84 15.05
C HIS A 263 -36.69 -13.65 16.04
N GLN A 264 -37.83 -14.18 15.58
CA GLN A 264 -38.56 -15.18 16.37
C GLN A 264 -37.69 -16.44 16.49
N GLU A 265 -37.27 -16.75 17.72
CA GLU A 265 -36.40 -17.87 18.06
C GLU A 265 -36.93 -19.18 17.45
N ASP A 266 -36.13 -19.81 16.58
CA ASP A 266 -36.25 -21.24 16.22
C ASP A 266 -35.77 -22.14 17.38
#